data_AF-A0A059BIU1-F1
#
_entry.id   AF-A0A059BIU1-F1
#
_cell.length_a   1.000
_cell.length_b   1.000
_cell.length_c   1.000
_cell.angle_alpha   90.00
_cell.angle_beta   90.00
_cell.angle_gamma   90.00
#
_symmetry.space_group_name_H-M   'P 1'
#
loop_
_entity.id
_entity.type
_entity.pdbx_description
1 polymer ?
#
loop_
_entity_poly.entity_id
_entity_poly.type
_entity_poly.pdbx_seq_one_letter_code
_entity_poly.pdbx_strand_id
1 'polypeptide(L)'
;MKEEQEETKSGNGSGPPPQPPNPMQNAAPDAQLFQLLSGLLHQVEALTNDEEVELRSKIEALGLEVTKVPSSSTRHLDELEIAKELDKLSMKLDDVDEMISSAIASDPHVQSLLSGTADIWMPVITASADERRNFAGPTGEDMSKVLECNLCLNLSAKERKKEKG
;
A
#
# COMPACT_ATOMS: atom_id res chain seq x y z
N MET A 1 7.62 -23.65 -65.08
CA MET A 1 6.59 -24.65 -64.73
C MET A 1 5.92 -24.09 -63.49
N LYS A 2 4.82 -23.33 -63.69
CA LYS A 2 3.41 -23.75 -63.50
C LYS A 2 3.07 -23.84 -62.01
N GLU A 3 2.33 -22.82 -61.52
CA GLU A 3 0.92 -22.89 -61.04
C GLU A 3 0.91 -23.33 -59.55
N GLU A 4 0.16 -22.72 -58.64
CA GLU A 4 -1.28 -22.53 -58.68
C GLU A 4 -1.73 -21.50 -57.60
N GLN A 5 -2.77 -20.73 -57.94
CA GLN A 5 -3.57 -19.91 -57.02
C GLN A 5 -4.63 -20.79 -56.37
N GLU A 6 -5.01 -20.55 -55.11
CA GLU A 6 -6.35 -20.90 -54.66
C GLU A 6 -6.97 -19.77 -53.81
N GLU A 7 -7.99 -19.17 -54.43
CA GLU A 7 -9.01 -18.33 -53.85
C GLU A 7 -9.87 -19.17 -52.90
N THR A 8 -10.10 -18.72 -51.66
CA THR A 8 -11.32 -19.12 -50.94
C THR A 8 -12.03 -17.93 -50.33
N LYS A 9 -13.34 -17.99 -50.55
CA LYS A 9 -14.39 -17.00 -50.38
C LYS A 9 -15.22 -17.33 -49.12
N SER A 10 -15.87 -16.29 -48.59
CA SER A 10 -17.05 -16.30 -47.71
C SER A 10 -16.85 -16.53 -46.20
N GLY A 11 -17.36 -15.57 -45.42
CA GLY A 11 -17.73 -15.80 -44.02
C GLY A 11 -18.00 -14.55 -43.21
N ASN A 12 -19.05 -13.78 -43.52
CA ASN A 12 -19.59 -12.76 -42.62
C ASN A 12 -20.13 -13.43 -41.34
N GLY A 13 -19.34 -13.42 -40.27
CA GLY A 13 -19.79 -13.74 -38.92
C GLY A 13 -19.90 -12.45 -38.12
N SER A 14 -21.13 -12.01 -37.85
CA SER A 14 -21.40 -10.91 -36.90
C SER A 14 -20.99 -11.35 -35.50
N GLY A 15 -19.78 -10.99 -35.07
CA GLY A 15 -19.41 -11.03 -33.66
C GLY A 15 -20.19 -9.93 -32.90
N PRO A 16 -20.63 -10.19 -31.66
CA PRO A 16 -21.21 -9.13 -30.83
C PRO A 16 -20.18 -7.99 -30.69
N PRO A 17 -20.64 -6.72 -30.68
CA PRO A 17 -19.73 -5.58 -30.56
C PRO A 17 -18.86 -5.75 -29.31
N PRO A 18 -17.56 -5.41 -29.37
CA PRO A 18 -16.70 -5.43 -28.19
C PRO A 18 -17.36 -4.54 -27.13
N GLN A 19 -17.78 -5.16 -26.03
CA GLN A 19 -18.27 -4.42 -24.88
C GLN A 19 -17.14 -3.48 -24.41
N PRO A 20 -17.44 -2.21 -24.09
CA PRO A 20 -16.43 -1.32 -23.55
C PRO A 20 -15.85 -1.94 -22.27
N PRO A 21 -14.53 -1.82 -22.05
CA PRO A 21 -13.91 -2.35 -20.85
C PRO A 21 -14.61 -1.74 -19.62
N ASN A 22 -15.11 -2.61 -18.73
CA ASN A 22 -15.64 -2.18 -17.44
C ASN A 22 -14.55 -1.36 -16.73
N PRO A 23 -14.79 -0.08 -16.38
CA PRO A 23 -13.77 0.78 -15.78
C PRO A 23 -13.31 0.33 -14.38
N MET A 24 -13.89 -0.74 -13.83
CA MET A 24 -13.61 -1.23 -12.48
C MET A 24 -12.39 -2.15 -12.34
N GLN A 25 -11.79 -2.65 -13.43
CA GLN A 25 -10.78 -3.73 -13.31
C GLN A 25 -9.32 -3.30 -13.35
N ASN A 26 -9.00 -2.01 -13.48
CA ASN A 26 -7.61 -1.55 -13.59
C ASN A 26 -7.27 -0.31 -12.73
N ALA A 27 -8.08 -0.01 -11.71
CA ALA A 27 -7.76 1.04 -10.74
C ALA A 27 -6.83 0.47 -9.65
N ALA A 28 -5.90 1.29 -9.15
CA ALA A 28 -5.11 0.94 -7.97
C ALA A 28 -6.03 0.52 -6.82
N PRO A 29 -5.66 -0.44 -5.96
CA PRO A 29 -6.51 -0.95 -4.88
C PRO A 29 -7.04 0.19 -3.98
N ASP A 30 -6.21 1.19 -3.74
CA ASP A 30 -6.59 2.38 -2.98
C ASP A 30 -7.70 3.18 -3.67
N ALA A 31 -7.61 3.39 -4.99
CA ALA A 31 -8.63 4.09 -5.75
C ALA A 31 -9.98 3.35 -5.71
N GLN A 32 -9.97 2.01 -5.74
CA GLN A 32 -11.18 1.20 -5.60
C GLN A 32 -11.79 1.35 -4.19
N LEU A 33 -10.97 1.36 -3.15
CA LEU A 33 -11.41 1.57 -1.77
C LEU A 33 -12.07 2.96 -1.59
N PHE A 34 -11.43 4.02 -2.05
CA PHE A 34 -11.98 5.38 -1.91
C PHE A 34 -13.26 5.59 -2.73
N GLN A 35 -13.38 4.94 -3.90
CA GLN A 35 -14.63 4.92 -4.65
C GLN A 35 -15.75 4.21 -3.87
N LEU A 36 -15.45 3.07 -3.24
CA LEU A 36 -16.41 2.35 -2.42
C LEU A 36 -16.88 3.19 -1.23
N LEU A 37 -15.95 3.78 -0.47
CA LEU A 37 -16.27 4.64 0.68
C LEU A 37 -17.15 5.83 0.26
N SER A 38 -16.83 6.45 -0.87
CA SER A 38 -17.63 7.54 -1.43
C SER A 38 -19.03 7.07 -1.85
N GLY A 39 -19.16 5.89 -2.44
CA GLY A 39 -20.45 5.31 -2.82
C GLY A 39 -21.32 4.94 -1.62
N LEU A 40 -20.70 4.37 -0.58
CA LEU A 40 -21.39 4.08 0.69
C LEU A 40 -21.88 5.35 1.37
N LEU A 41 -21.07 6.40 1.38
CA LEU A 41 -21.46 7.69 1.97
C LEU A 41 -22.68 8.30 1.25
N HIS A 42 -22.66 8.33 -0.09
CA HIS A 42 -23.83 8.80 -0.86
C HIS A 42 -25.09 7.98 -0.57
N GLN A 43 -24.96 6.67 -0.37
CA GLN A 43 -26.11 5.82 -0.05
C GLN A 43 -26.68 6.14 1.34
N VAL A 44 -25.82 6.42 2.32
CA VAL A 44 -26.26 6.86 3.65
C VAL A 44 -26.97 8.20 3.56
N GLU A 45 -26.39 9.19 2.90
CA GLU A 45 -26.99 10.52 2.74
C GLU A 45 -28.35 10.47 2.03
N ALA A 46 -28.51 9.58 1.05
CA ALA A 46 -29.79 9.36 0.38
C ALA A 46 -30.85 8.70 1.30
N LEU A 47 -30.42 7.84 2.23
CA LEU A 47 -31.31 7.15 3.18
C LEU A 47 -31.68 8.02 4.38
N THR A 48 -30.75 8.86 4.85
CA THR A 48 -30.95 9.77 5.99
C THR A 48 -31.50 11.12 5.58
N ASN A 49 -31.35 11.51 4.31
CA ASN A 49 -31.64 12.85 3.79
C ASN A 49 -30.85 13.95 4.53
N ASP A 50 -29.70 13.59 5.09
CA ASP A 50 -28.78 14.50 5.77
C ASP A 50 -27.40 14.39 5.12
N GLU A 51 -26.74 15.53 4.92
CA GLU A 51 -25.40 15.57 4.34
C GLU A 51 -24.31 15.32 5.40
N GLU A 52 -23.40 14.41 5.11
CA GLU A 52 -22.32 14.02 6.00
C GLU A 52 -21.01 14.71 5.59
N VAL A 53 -21.01 16.04 5.66
CA VAL A 53 -19.90 16.90 5.20
C VAL A 53 -18.57 16.57 5.89
N GLU A 54 -18.59 16.25 7.20
CA GLU A 54 -17.38 15.86 7.94
C GLU A 54 -16.79 14.54 7.41
N LEU A 55 -17.63 13.55 7.11
CA LEU A 55 -17.18 12.28 6.55
C LEU A 55 -16.65 12.45 5.13
N ARG A 56 -17.27 13.31 4.30
CA ARG A 56 -16.73 13.67 2.98
C ARG A 56 -15.29 14.21 3.10
N SER A 57 -15.06 15.16 4.01
CA SER A 57 -13.72 15.72 4.25
C SER A 57 -12.73 14.68 4.78
N LYS A 58 -13.15 13.77 5.67
CA LYS A 58 -12.27 12.70 6.17
C LYS A 58 -11.87 11.72 5.07
N ILE A 59 -12.80 11.31 4.21
CA ILE A 59 -12.51 10.43 3.08
C ILE A 59 -11.53 11.09 2.12
N GLU A 60 -11.73 12.38 1.79
CA GLU A 60 -10.83 13.14 0.93
C GLU A 60 -9.42 13.28 1.54
N ALA A 61 -9.34 13.65 2.83
CA ALA A 61 -8.05 13.80 3.52
C ALA A 61 -7.26 12.49 3.56
N LEU A 62 -7.92 11.37 3.85
CA LEU A 62 -7.30 10.04 3.82
C LEU A 62 -6.89 9.65 2.40
N GLY A 63 -7.71 9.97 1.40
CA GLY A 63 -7.40 9.76 -0.01
C GLY A 63 -6.11 10.46 -0.43
N LEU A 64 -5.95 11.71 -0.02
CA LEU A 64 -4.73 12.48 -0.27
C LEU A 64 -3.52 11.92 0.49
N GLU A 65 -3.69 11.50 1.74
CA GLU A 65 -2.58 10.96 2.54
C GLU A 65 -2.02 9.65 1.96
N VAL A 66 -2.87 8.78 1.45
CA VAL A 66 -2.45 7.51 0.82
C VAL A 66 -1.56 7.77 -0.42
N THR A 67 -1.82 8.84 -1.18
CA THR A 67 -0.98 9.19 -2.33
C THR A 67 0.42 9.72 -1.96
N LYS A 68 0.65 10.09 -0.70
CA LYS A 68 1.96 10.58 -0.23
C LYS A 68 2.94 9.45 0.05
N VAL A 69 2.49 8.19 0.05
CA VAL A 69 3.39 7.04 0.18
C VAL A 69 4.16 6.88 -1.13
N PRO A 70 5.51 6.98 -1.11
CA PRO A 70 6.30 6.75 -2.30
C PRO A 70 6.07 5.32 -2.82
N SER A 71 5.77 5.18 -4.11
CA SER A 71 5.72 3.87 -4.74
C SER A 71 7.05 3.16 -4.51
N SER A 72 7.00 1.91 -4.03
CA SER A 72 8.20 1.10 -3.88
C SER A 72 8.93 1.03 -5.22
N SER A 73 10.20 1.44 -5.26
CA SER A 73 11.01 1.31 -6.46
C SER A 73 11.14 -0.16 -6.83
N THR A 74 10.47 -0.60 -7.89
CA THR A 74 10.62 -1.94 -8.47
C THR A 74 11.81 -2.03 -9.42
N ARG A 75 12.56 -0.93 -9.58
CA ARG A 75 13.70 -0.85 -10.49
C ARG A 75 14.92 -1.49 -9.82
N HIS A 76 15.38 -2.60 -10.39
CA HIS A 76 16.70 -3.14 -10.11
C HIS A 76 17.75 -2.15 -10.64
N LEU A 77 18.49 -1.52 -9.73
CA LEU A 77 19.56 -0.58 -10.07
C LEU A 77 20.88 -1.35 -10.22
N ASP A 78 21.67 -0.99 -11.23
CA ASP A 78 23.05 -1.47 -11.37
C ASP A 78 23.97 -0.76 -10.36
N GLU A 79 25.13 -1.33 -10.04
CA GLU A 79 26.05 -0.81 -9.00
C GLU A 79 26.42 0.67 -9.23
N LEU A 80 26.65 1.06 -10.49
CA LEU A 80 26.96 2.44 -10.86
C LEU A 80 25.76 3.39 -10.65
N GLU A 81 24.55 2.92 -10.91
CA GLU A 81 23.33 3.69 -10.68
C GLU A 81 23.05 3.82 -9.17
N ILE A 82 23.34 2.78 -8.38
CA ILE A 82 23.27 2.82 -6.92
C ILE A 82 24.22 3.90 -6.38
N ALA A 83 25.47 3.91 -6.83
CA ALA A 83 26.44 4.93 -6.39
C ALA A 83 25.94 6.35 -6.71
N LYS A 84 25.40 6.57 -7.92
CA LYS A 84 24.84 7.86 -8.32
C LYS A 84 23.64 8.28 -7.46
N GLU A 85 22.71 7.36 -7.16
CA GLU A 85 21.58 7.68 -6.29
C GLU A 85 22.03 7.90 -4.83
N LEU A 86 23.08 7.21 -4.36
CA LEU A 86 23.68 7.48 -3.06
C LEU A 86 24.34 8.87 -3.00
N ASP A 87 25.09 9.28 -4.03
CA ASP A 87 25.66 10.63 -4.12
C ASP A 87 24.57 11.70 -4.07
N LYS A 88 23.50 11.50 -4.84
CA LYS A 88 22.34 12.39 -4.84
C LYS A 88 21.63 12.43 -3.49
N LEU A 89 21.49 11.29 -2.81
CA LEU A 89 20.93 11.24 -1.46
C LEU A 89 21.82 11.98 -0.47
N SER A 90 23.15 11.86 -0.59
CA SER A 90 24.11 12.60 0.23
C SER A 90 23.92 14.11 0.07
N MET A 91 23.83 14.62 -1.16
CA MET A 91 23.58 16.06 -1.39
C MET A 91 22.28 16.53 -0.74
N LYS A 92 21.21 15.73 -0.83
CA LYS A 92 19.92 16.09 -0.21
C LYS A 92 20.00 16.07 1.33
N LEU A 93 20.86 15.24 1.91
CA LEU A 93 21.09 15.24 3.36
C LEU A 93 21.88 16.49 3.78
N ASP A 94 22.85 16.93 2.99
CA ASP A 94 23.58 18.17 3.23
C ASP A 94 22.63 19.38 3.20
N ASP A 95 21.74 19.46 2.22
CA ASP A 95 20.72 20.53 2.13
C ASP A 95 19.79 20.54 3.36
N VAL A 96 19.38 19.36 3.84
CA VAL A 96 18.53 19.22 5.04
C VAL A 96 19.28 19.62 6.30
N ASP A 97 20.56 19.27 6.42
CA ASP A 97 21.40 19.66 7.55
C ASP A 97 21.59 21.19 7.62
N GLU A 98 21.77 21.86 6.48
CA GLU A 98 21.83 23.33 6.42
C GLU A 98 20.49 23.97 6.83
N MET A 99 19.36 23.43 6.34
CA MET A 99 18.04 23.89 6.75
C MET A 99 17.79 23.71 8.25
N ILE A 100 18.20 22.57 8.82
CA ILE A 100 18.07 22.32 10.26
C ILE A 100 18.97 23.27 11.05
N SER A 101 20.22 23.45 10.63
CA SER A 101 21.17 24.36 11.27
C SER A 101 20.68 25.80 11.26
N SER A 102 20.14 26.28 10.14
CA SER A 102 19.55 27.63 10.05
C SER A 102 18.28 27.78 10.89
N ALA A 103 17.44 26.76 10.97
CA ALA A 103 16.25 26.74 11.82
C ALA A 103 16.62 26.77 13.32
N ILE A 104 17.59 25.97 13.75
CA ILE A 104 18.09 25.94 15.14
C ILE A 104 18.77 27.28 15.50
N ALA A 105 19.52 27.87 14.58
CA ALA A 105 20.13 29.18 14.78
C ALA A 105 19.08 30.29 14.94
N SER A 106 17.95 30.18 14.24
CA SER A 106 16.85 31.14 14.30
C SER A 106 15.97 30.96 15.54
N ASP A 107 15.72 29.71 15.95
CA ASP A 107 14.93 29.38 17.14
C ASP A 107 15.52 28.14 17.87
N PRO A 108 16.14 28.33 19.05
CA PRO A 108 16.66 27.22 19.85
C PRO A 108 15.60 26.19 20.29
N HIS A 109 14.32 26.55 20.34
CA HIS A 109 13.25 25.60 20.71
C HIS A 109 13.10 24.48 19.66
N VAL A 110 13.40 24.78 18.39
CA VAL A 110 13.38 23.81 17.29
C VAL A 110 14.32 22.63 17.59
N GLN A 111 15.48 22.88 18.20
CA GLN A 111 16.40 21.80 18.58
C GLN A 111 15.76 20.83 19.56
N SER A 112 15.10 21.34 20.61
CA SER A 112 14.44 20.49 21.61
C SER A 112 13.31 19.67 20.99
N LEU A 113 12.55 20.27 20.07
CA LEU A 113 11.47 19.60 19.36
C LEU A 113 11.99 18.50 18.43
N LEU A 114 13.02 18.79 17.64
CA LEU A 114 13.66 17.83 16.74
C LEU A 114 14.30 16.69 17.52
N SER A 115 14.95 16.98 18.66
CA SER A 115 15.51 15.95 19.53
C SER A 115 14.41 15.03 20.08
N GLY A 116 13.31 15.58 20.59
CA GLY A 116 12.18 14.76 21.07
C GLY A 116 11.50 13.96 19.95
N THR A 117 11.52 14.47 18.73
CA THR A 117 11.03 13.76 17.54
C THR A 117 11.99 12.63 17.14
N ALA A 118 13.30 12.86 17.26
CA ALA A 118 14.32 11.85 16.99
C ALA A 118 14.20 10.65 17.93
N ASP A 119 13.87 10.86 19.21
CA ASP A 119 13.65 9.77 20.18
C ASP A 119 12.53 8.81 19.74
N ILE A 120 11.51 9.31 19.02
CA ILE A 120 10.38 8.51 18.51
C ILE A 120 10.74 7.79 17.22
N TRP A 121 11.42 8.48 16.29
CA TRP A 121 11.65 7.97 14.94
C TRP A 121 12.96 7.19 14.77
N MET A 122 13.99 7.46 15.58
CA MET A 122 15.25 6.73 15.51
C MET A 122 15.07 5.21 15.63
N PRO A 123 14.31 4.67 16.61
CA PRO A 123 14.05 3.23 16.69
C PRO A 123 13.37 2.65 15.45
N VAL A 124 12.50 3.42 14.79
CA VAL A 124 11.76 2.97 13.60
C VAL A 124 12.64 2.98 12.35
N ILE A 125 13.49 4.00 12.22
CA ILE A 125 14.36 4.20 11.05
C ILE A 125 15.54 3.23 11.08
N THR A 126 16.14 3.00 12.25
CA THR A 126 17.30 2.11 12.42
C THR A 126 16.93 0.64 12.61
N ALA A 127 15.65 0.33 12.84
CA ALA A 127 15.17 -1.05 12.94
C ALA A 127 15.63 -1.92 11.74
N SER A 128 16.04 -3.14 12.03
CA SER A 128 16.22 -4.19 11.03
C SER A 128 14.91 -4.52 10.32
N ALA A 129 14.98 -5.22 9.18
CA ALA A 129 13.78 -5.65 8.46
C ALA A 129 12.84 -6.49 9.34
N ASP A 130 13.40 -7.34 10.20
CA ASP A 130 12.62 -8.18 11.11
C ASP A 130 11.98 -7.38 12.25
N GLU A 131 12.67 -6.39 12.81
CA GLU A 131 12.08 -5.47 13.80
C GLU A 131 10.93 -4.65 13.18
N ARG A 132 11.06 -4.24 11.91
CA ARG A 132 9.99 -3.50 11.22
C ARG A 132 8.72 -4.31 11.00
N ARG A 133 8.82 -5.64 10.85
CA ARG A 133 7.64 -6.53 10.76
C ARG A 133 6.79 -6.47 12.02
N ASN A 134 7.41 -6.26 13.19
CA ASN A 134 6.69 -6.14 14.45
C ASN A 134 5.92 -4.81 14.56
N PHE A 135 6.31 -3.76 13.82
CA PHE A 135 5.55 -2.50 13.76
C PHE A 135 4.32 -2.60 12.86
N ALA A 136 4.32 -3.50 11.86
CA ALA A 136 3.24 -3.63 10.89
C ALA A 136 1.99 -4.39 11.42
N GLY A 137 2.03 -4.90 12.66
CA GLY A 137 1.01 -5.80 13.18
C GLY A 137 1.03 -7.17 12.48
N PRO A 138 0.39 -8.20 13.06
CA PRO A 138 0.38 -9.53 12.44
C PRO A 138 -0.31 -9.45 11.09
N THR A 139 0.44 -9.73 10.02
CA THR A 139 -0.14 -9.92 8.69
C THR A 139 -0.97 -11.20 8.68
N GLY A 140 -1.93 -11.34 7.76
CA GLY A 140 -2.87 -12.47 7.73
C GLY A 140 -2.21 -13.86 7.71
N GLU A 141 -0.95 -13.97 7.27
CA GLU A 141 -0.15 -15.19 7.33
C GLU A 141 0.25 -15.58 8.77
N ASP A 142 0.57 -14.60 9.62
CA ASP A 142 0.88 -14.85 11.04
C ASP A 142 -0.40 -15.20 11.81
N MET A 143 -1.55 -14.62 11.43
CA MET A 143 -2.84 -15.05 11.95
C MET A 143 -3.16 -16.50 11.55
N SER A 144 -2.82 -16.90 10.32
CA SER A 144 -3.00 -18.28 9.83
C SER A 144 -2.15 -19.29 10.61
N LYS A 145 -0.88 -18.98 10.91
CA LYS A 145 0.00 -19.80 11.75
C LYS A 145 -0.49 -19.89 13.21
N VAL A 146 -1.02 -18.79 13.75
CA VAL A 146 -1.63 -18.76 15.08
C VAL A 146 -2.89 -19.63 15.11
N LEU A 147 -3.70 -19.64 14.05
CA LEU A 147 -4.85 -20.55 13.93
C LEU A 147 -4.41 -22.01 13.78
N GLU A 148 -3.38 -22.33 12.99
CA GLU A 148 -2.86 -23.70 12.84
C GLU A 148 -2.30 -24.25 14.15
N CYS A 149 -1.53 -23.45 14.91
CA CYS A 149 -1.03 -23.84 16.23
C CYS A 149 -2.17 -24.11 17.21
N ASN A 150 -3.19 -23.24 17.23
CA ASN A 150 -4.36 -23.44 18.08
C ASN A 150 -5.17 -24.67 17.69
N LEU A 151 -5.31 -24.97 16.40
CA LEU A 151 -6.00 -26.16 15.94
C LEU A 151 -5.26 -27.44 16.38
N CYS A 152 -3.94 -27.48 16.23
CA CYS A 152 -3.12 -28.62 16.65
C CYS A 152 -3.17 -28.90 18.17
N LEU A 153 -3.17 -27.84 18.99
CA LEU A 153 -3.33 -27.95 20.44
C LEU A 153 -4.73 -28.48 20.82
N ASN A 154 -5.78 -28.03 20.14
CA ASN A 154 -7.15 -28.47 20.39
C ASN A 154 -7.39 -29.93 19.97
N LEU A 155 -6.82 -30.39 18.85
CA LEU A 155 -6.89 -31.80 18.46
C LEU A 155 -6.17 -32.70 19.48
N SER A 156 -4.96 -32.30 19.91
CA SER A 156 -4.17 -33.04 20.92
C SER A 156 -4.87 -33.12 22.29
N ALA A 157 -5.65 -32.10 22.66
CA ALA A 157 -6.47 -32.11 23.88
C ALA A 157 -7.70 -33.02 23.76
N LYS A 158 -8.27 -33.13 22.55
CA LYS A 158 -9.44 -33.96 22.27
C LYS A 158 -9.12 -35.45 22.21
N GLU A 159 -7.95 -35.82 21.67
CA GLU A 159 -7.48 -37.21 21.69
C GLU A 159 -7.18 -37.70 23.12
N ARG A 160 -6.56 -36.86 23.96
CA ARG A 160 -6.30 -37.20 25.38
C ARG A 160 -7.57 -37.36 26.23
N LYS A 161 -8.71 -36.80 25.82
CA LYS A 161 -10.01 -37.02 26.48
C LYS A 161 -10.72 -38.29 26.01
N LYS A 162 -10.39 -38.81 24.82
CA LYS A 162 -10.99 -40.02 24.27
C LYS A 162 -10.34 -41.30 24.80
N GLU A 163 -9.09 -41.23 25.27
CA GLU A 163 -8.35 -42.36 25.85
C GLU A 163 -8.66 -42.60 27.34
N LYS A 164 -9.44 -41.72 27.99
CA LYS A 164 -9.80 -41.80 29.42
C LYS A 164 -11.28 -42.08 29.70
N GLY A 165 -12.05 -42.49 28.69
CA GLY A 165 -13.44 -42.98 28.84
C GLY A 165 -13.56 -44.38 28.28
#